data_AF-A0A1G2FSC8-F1
#
_entry.id   AF-A0A1G2FSC8-F1
#
_cell.length_a   1.000
_cell.length_b   1.000
_cell.length_c   1.000
_cell.angle_alpha   90.00
_cell.angle_beta   90.00
_cell.angle_gamma   90.00
#
_symmetry.space_group_name_H-M   'P 1'
#
loop_
_entity.id
_entity.type
_entity.pdbx_description
1 polymer ?
#
loop_
_entity_poly.entity_id
_entity_poly.type
_entity_poly.pdbx_seq_one_letter_code
_entity_poly.pdbx_strand_id
1 'polypeptide(L)' 'MINAYIDAANLHKGTKKQLGWNLDYGRFRVWLRKKYNVDNTYLFIGLVPKNKDLYRDGFKTHFDVK' A
#
# COMPACT_ATOMS: atom_id res chain seq x y z
N MET A 1 14.70 1.67 -13.42
CA MET A 1 13.30 1.66 -12.94
C MET A 1 13.27 1.00 -11.58
N ILE A 2 12.85 1.72 -10.54
CA ILE A 2 12.75 1.23 -9.17
C ILE A 2 11.28 0.92 -8.87
N ASN A 3 11.02 -0.30 -8.43
CA ASN A 3 9.67 -0.76 -8.08
C ASN A 3 9.59 -1.06 -6.58
N ALA A 4 8.46 -0.73 -5.96
CA ALA A 4 8.15 -1.08 -4.57
C ALA A 4 6.96 -2.04 -4.51
N TYR A 5 7.13 -3.14 -3.79
CA TYR A 5 6.13 -4.19 -3.58
C TYR A 5 5.79 -4.23 -2.09
N ILE A 6 4.52 -4.01 -1.76
CA ILE A 6 4.10 -3.72 -0.38
C ILE A 6 2.98 -4.67 0.03
N ASP A 7 3.19 -5.41 1.10
CA ASP A 7 2.15 -6.20 1.76
C ASP A 7 1.27 -5.28 2.62
N ALA A 8 0.03 -5.06 2.17
CA ALA A 8 -0.91 -4.17 2.84
C ALA A 8 -1.42 -4.74 4.16
N ALA A 9 -1.49 -6.08 4.29
CA ALA A 9 -1.97 -6.72 5.50
C ALA A 9 -0.97 -6.49 6.65
N ASN A 10 0.32 -6.66 6.39
CA ASN A 10 1.36 -6.38 7.37
C ASN A 10 1.51 -4.88 7.64
N LEU A 11 1.43 -4.03 6.62
CA LEU A 11 1.44 -2.58 6.81
C LEU A 11 0.27 -2.11 7.69
N HIS A 12 -0.94 -2.63 7.47
CA HIS A 12 -2.11 -2.28 8.27
C HIS A 12 -2.01 -2.78 9.71
N LYS A 13 -1.49 -3.99 9.93
CA LYS A 13 -1.25 -4.51 11.29
C LYS A 13 -0.23 -3.65 12.04
N GLY A 14 0.89 -3.30 11.42
CA GLY A 14 1.93 -2.48 12.05
C GLY A 14 1.48 -1.05 12.33
N THR A 15 0.77 -0.41 11.39
CA THR A 15 0.35 0.98 11.55
C THR A 15 -0.89 1.09 12.44
N LYS A 16 -2.03 0.60 11.97
CA LYS A 16 -3.31 0.83 12.64
C LYS A 16 -3.44 0.00 13.92
N LYS A 17 -3.07 -1.28 13.90
CA LYS A 17 -3.30 -2.17 15.05
C LYS A 17 -2.25 -2.02 16.15
N GLN A 18 -0.98 -1.85 15.80
CA GLN A 18 0.11 -1.78 16.79
C GLN A 18 0.42 -0.34 17.21
N LEU A 19 0.46 0.61 16.26
CA LEU A 19 0.85 2.00 16.53
C LEU A 19 -0.34 2.97 16.64
N GLY A 20 -1.56 2.53 16.32
CA GLY A 20 -2.75 3.39 16.30
C GLY A 20 -2.75 4.44 15.17
N TRP A 21 -1.89 4.28 14.17
CA TRP A 21 -1.76 5.26 13.08
C TRP A 21 -2.79 5.01 11.98
N ASN A 22 -3.51 6.07 11.59
CA ASN A 22 -4.30 6.08 10.36
C ASN A 22 -3.40 6.51 9.20
N LEU A 23 -2.88 5.54 8.46
CA LEU A 23 -1.98 5.78 7.34
C LEU A 23 -2.74 6.37 6.13
N ASP A 24 -2.26 7.51 5.64
CA ASP A 24 -2.65 8.07 4.34
C ASP A 24 -1.78 7.45 3.24
N TYR A 25 -2.40 6.58 2.43
CA TYR A 25 -1.71 5.83 1.38
C TYR A 25 -1.23 6.73 0.22
N GLY A 26 -1.93 7.82 -0.07
CA GLY A 26 -1.52 8.80 -1.08
C GLY A 26 -0.24 9.53 -0.69
N ARG A 27 -0.18 10.02 0.56
CA ARG A 27 1.04 10.64 1.11
C ARG A 27 2.18 9.64 1.23
N PHE A 28 1.88 8.41 1.65
CA PHE A 28 2.88 7.35 1.74
C PHE A 28 3.52 7.03 0.38
N ARG A 29 2.73 6.96 -0.69
CA ARG A 29 3.24 6.79 -2.07
C ARG A 29 4.15 7.95 -2.49
N VAL A 30 3.77 9.19 -2.21
CA VAL A 30 4.60 10.37 -2.51
C VAL A 30 5.91 10.32 -1.73
N TRP A 31 5.87 9.90 -0.47
CA TRP A 31 7.06 9.74 0.35
C TRP A 31 8.01 8.67 -0.21
N LEU A 32 7.50 7.51 -0.64
CA LEU A 32 8.32 6.46 -1.28
C LEU A 32 9.01 6.98 -2.54
N ARG A 33 8.28 7.72 -3.38
CA ARG A 33 8.86 8.36 -4.58
C ARG A 33 9.97 9.34 -4.21
N LYS A 34 9.73 10.22 -3.24
CA LYS A 34 10.71 11.25 -2.84
C LYS A 34 11.94 10.66 -2.14
N LYS A 35 11.75 9.64 -1.29
CA LYS A 35 12.82 9.09 -0.45
C LYS A 35 13.68 8.07 -1.19
N TYR A 36 13.07 7.25 -2.04
CA TYR A 36 13.72 6.10 -2.67
C TYR A 36 13.68 6.13 -4.20
N ASN A 37 13.17 7.22 -4.79
CA ASN A 37 13.05 7.37 -6.24
C ASN A 37 12.26 6.23 -6.91
N VAL A 38 11.24 5.73 -6.22
CA VAL A 38 10.36 4.65 -6.71
C VAL A 38 9.50 5.16 -7.86
N ASP A 39 9.52 4.43 -8.98
CA ASP A 39 8.75 4.71 -10.18
C ASP A 39 7.36 4.05 -10.13
N ASN A 40 7.30 2.78 -9.70
CA ASN A 40 6.06 2.01 -9.58
C ASN A 40 5.87 1.47 -8.17
N THR A 41 4.64 1.52 -7.67
CA THR A 41 4.28 0.93 -6.37
C THR A 41 3.10 -0.01 -6.51
N TYR A 42 3.29 -1.23 -6.00
CA TYR A 42 2.33 -2.33 -6.04
C TYR A 42 1.92 -2.71 -4.61
N LEU A 43 0.62 -2.72 -4.36
CA LEU A 43 0.06 -3.02 -3.04
C LEU A 43 -0.71 -4.33 -3.10
N PHE A 44 -0.32 -5.30 -2.25
CA PHE A 44 -0.92 -6.62 -2.13
C PHE A 44 -1.83 -6.63 -0.91
N ILE A 45 -3.15 -6.62 -1.16
CA ILE A 45 -4.17 -6.41 -0.11
C ILE A 45 -4.85 -7.73 0.28
N GLY A 46 -4.60 -8.81 -0.48
CA GLY A 46 -5.41 -10.03 -0.45
C GLY A 46 -6.82 -9.78 -1.01
N LEU A 47 -7.56 -10.85 -1.28
CA LEU A 47 -8.95 -10.76 -1.75
C LEU A 47 -9.87 -10.37 -0.58
N VAL A 48 -10.01 -9.08 -0.31
CA VAL A 48 -10.94 -8.56 0.70
C VAL A 48 -12.02 -7.71 0.00
N PRO A 49 -13.20 -8.28 -0.31
CA PRO A 49 -14.27 -7.60 -1.04
C PRO A 49 -14.72 -6.26 -0.45
N LYS A 50 -14.48 -6.07 0.86
CA LYS A 50 -14.87 -4.92 1.66
C LYS A 50 -13.93 -3.70 1.53
N ASN A 51 -12.75 -3.87 0.92
CA ASN A 51 -11.70 -2.86 0.85
C ASN A 51 -11.66 -2.12 -0.51
N LYS A 52 -12.81 -2.03 -1.19
CA LYS A 52 -12.89 -1.46 -2.55
C LYS A 52 -12.41 -0.03 -2.68
N ASP A 53 -12.52 0.75 -1.62
CA ASP A 53 -12.15 2.17 -1.66
C ASP A 53 -10.63 2.41 -1.57
N LEU A 54 -9.84 1.43 -1.09
CA LEU A 54 -8.38 1.49 -1.13
C LEU A 54 -7.81 1.43 -2.56
N TYR A 55 -8.64 1.05 -3.55
CA TYR A 55 -8.25 0.95 -4.96
C TYR A 55 -8.15 2.31 -5.68
N ARG A 56 -8.50 3.44 -5.01
CA ARG A 56 -8.69 4.74 -5.69
C ARG A 56 -7.46 5.65 -5.71
N ASP A 57 -6.40 5.35 -4.95
CA ASP A 57 -5.26 6.27 -4.73
C ASP A 57 -4.02 6.01 -5.61
N GLY A 58 -4.20 5.35 -6.77
CA GLY A 58 -3.17 5.24 -7.81
C GLY A 58 -2.10 4.16 -7.61
N PHE A 59 -2.22 3.29 -6.60
CA PHE A 59 -1.43 2.06 -6.53
C PHE A 59 -1.84 1.12 -7.67
N LYS A 60 -0.85 0.46 -8.29
CA LYS A 60 -1.15 -0.67 -9.18
C LYS A 60 -1.51 -1.84 -8.27
N THR A 61 -2.79 -2.20 -8.23
CA THR A 61 -3.28 -3.26 -7.36
C THR A 61 -3.03 -4.60 -8.01
N HIS A 62 -2.29 -5.46 -7.32
CA HIS A 62 -2.17 -6.87 -7.69
C HIS A 62 -2.85 -7.69 -6.60
N PHE A 63 -3.79 -8.52 -7.01
CA PHE A 63 -4.42 -9.49 -6.11
C PHE A 63 -3.46 -10.66 -5.99
N ASP A 64 -2.82 -10.79 -4.84
CA ASP A 64 -2.08 -12.01 -4.52
C ASP A 64 -3.12 -13.10 -4.28
N VAL A 65 -3.32 -13.95 -5.28
CA VAL A 65 -4.04 -15.22 -5.11
C VAL A 65 -2.99 -16.19 -4.61
N LYS A 66 -2.91 -16.37 -3.29
CA LYS A 66 -2.30 -17.58 -2.76
C LYS A 66 -3.18 -18.78 -3.08
#